data_AF-A0A0J1CT39-F1
#
_entry.id   AF-A0A0J1CT39-F1
#
_cell.length_a   1.000
_cell.length_b   1.000
_cell.length_c   1.000
_cell.angle_alpha   90.00
_cell.angle_beta   90.00
_cell.angle_gamma   90.00
#
_symmetry.space_group_name_H-M   'P 1'
#
loop_
_entity.id
_entity.type
_entity.pdbx_description
1 polymer ?
#
loop_
_entity_poly.entity_id
_entity_poly.type
_entity_poly.pdbx_seq_one_letter_code
_entity_poly.pdbx_strand_id
1 'polypeptide(L)'
;MKTFNDTLESIRELNLSYITLARQLLQEDGPVGMLRLGLSKEVADILANLTSAQAVKFAASNHLLCSFRFNDHAMLSALTKSPYRADVAAQHSAASMAPQQAVQFA
;
A
#
# COMPACT_ATOMS: atom_id res chain seq x y z
N MET A 1 -0.84 27.91 5.58
CA MET A 1 0.41 27.25 5.15
C MET A 1 0.59 26.03 6.04
N LYS A 2 0.54 24.80 5.51
CA LYS A 2 0.79 23.60 6.34
C LYS A 2 2.24 23.62 6.81
N THR A 3 2.45 23.38 8.10
CA THR A 3 3.78 23.25 8.70
C THR A 3 4.36 21.86 8.44
N PHE A 4 5.67 21.70 8.65
CA PHE A 4 6.31 20.39 8.57
C PHE A 4 5.69 19.38 9.55
N ASN A 5 5.26 19.86 10.73
CA ASN A 5 4.58 19.02 11.72
C ASN A 5 3.21 18.53 11.22
N ASP A 6 2.44 19.40 10.55
CA ASP A 6 1.16 19.01 9.93
C ASP A 6 1.35 17.94 8.83
N THR A 7 2.51 17.95 8.17
CA THR A 7 2.87 16.94 7.17
C THR A 7 3.19 15.60 7.83
N LEU A 8 3.98 15.60 8.91
CA LEU A 8 4.25 14.38 9.67
C LEU A 8 2.97 13.79 10.26
N GLU A 9 2.05 14.62 10.73
CA GLU A 9 0.76 14.13 11.24
C GLU A 9 -0.09 13.51 10.13
N SER A 10 -0.13 14.15 8.96
CA SER A 10 -0.79 13.57 7.77
C SER A 10 -0.19 12.21 7.39
N ILE A 11 1.14 12.04 7.52
CA ILE A 11 1.81 10.74 7.28
C ILE A 11 1.36 9.70 8.30
N ARG A 12 1.26 10.06 9.59
CA ARG A 12 0.80 9.14 10.64
C ARG A 12 -0.64 8.70 10.44
N GLU A 13 -1.52 9.63 10.08
CA GLU A 13 -2.93 9.34 9.77
C GLU A 13 -3.06 8.37 8.59
N LEU A 14 -2.29 8.60 7.52
CA LEU A 14 -2.27 7.72 6.35
C LEU A 14 -1.73 6.33 6.70
N ASN A 15 -0.65 6.26 7.49
CA ASN A 15 -0.09 4.99 7.92
C ASN A 15 -1.07 4.18 8.78
N LEU A 16 -1.78 4.83 9.70
CA LEU A 16 -2.78 4.16 10.54
C LEU A 16 -3.96 3.65 9.71
N SER A 17 -4.43 4.49 8.77
CA SER A 17 -5.49 4.12 7.83
C SER A 17 -5.09 2.91 6.99
N TYR A 18 -3.85 2.90 6.48
CA TYR A 18 -3.32 1.79 5.69
C TYR A 18 -3.23 0.49 6.50
N ILE A 19 -2.66 0.52 7.70
CA ILE A 19 -2.55 -0.68 8.57
C ILE A 19 -3.95 -1.23 8.90
N THR A 20 -4.90 -0.34 9.18
CA THR A 20 -6.28 -0.74 9.49
C THR A 20 -6.94 -1.46 8.32
N LEU A 21 -6.83 -0.90 7.11
CA LEU A 21 -7.34 -1.52 5.89
C LEU A 21 -6.64 -2.86 5.60
N ALA A 22 -5.32 -2.91 5.74
CA ALA A 22 -4.55 -4.12 5.49
C ALA A 22 -5.01 -5.27 6.40
N ARG A 23 -5.24 -4.99 7.68
CA ARG A 23 -5.75 -5.97 8.65
C ARG A 23 -7.14 -6.48 8.30
N GLN A 24 -8.04 -5.59 7.89
CA GLN A 24 -9.40 -5.98 7.48
C GLN A 24 -9.37 -6.91 6.26
N LEU A 25 -8.62 -6.55 5.22
CA LEU A 25 -8.50 -7.38 4.02
C LEU A 25 -7.90 -8.75 4.30
N LEU A 26 -6.86 -8.81 5.15
CA LEU A 26 -6.20 -10.07 5.51
C LEU A 26 -7.06 -10.98 6.39
N GLN A 27 -7.95 -10.41 7.21
CA GLN A 27 -8.89 -11.16 8.04
C GLN A 27 -10.12 -11.65 7.25
N GLU A 28 -10.56 -10.89 6.25
CA GLU A 28 -11.67 -11.26 5.38
C GLU A 28 -11.28 -12.39 4.42
N ASP A 29 -10.17 -12.24 3.70
CA ASP A 29 -9.60 -13.27 2.81
C ASP A 29 -8.09 -13.05 2.72
N GLY A 30 -7.32 -13.85 3.47
CA GLY A 30 -5.86 -13.75 3.53
C GLY A 30 -5.18 -13.79 2.15
N PRO A 31 -5.40 -14.84 1.33
CA PRO A 31 -4.87 -14.93 -0.03
C PRO A 31 -5.19 -13.72 -0.92
N VAL A 32 -6.45 -13.29 -0.96
CA VAL A 32 -6.87 -12.13 -1.78
C VAL A 32 -6.28 -10.84 -1.21
N GLY A 33 -6.26 -10.68 0.11
CA GLY A 33 -5.64 -9.55 0.80
C GLY A 33 -4.15 -9.42 0.49
N MET A 34 -3.40 -10.51 0.55
CA MET A 34 -1.98 -10.54 0.20
C MET A 34 -1.74 -10.12 -1.25
N LEU A 35 -2.51 -10.66 -2.20
CA LEU A 35 -2.41 -10.28 -3.61
C LEU A 35 -2.74 -8.80 -3.84
N ARG A 36 -3.83 -8.32 -3.24
CA ARG A 36 -4.27 -6.91 -3.36
C ARG A 36 -3.26 -5.94 -2.77
N LEU A 37 -2.65 -6.29 -1.64
CA LEU A 37 -1.68 -5.44 -0.95
C LEU A 37 -0.25 -5.61 -1.49
N GLY A 38 0.02 -6.67 -2.25
CA GLY A 38 1.37 -6.98 -2.74
C GLY A 38 2.32 -7.39 -1.61
N LEU A 39 1.83 -8.17 -0.63
CA LEU A 39 2.59 -8.57 0.55
C LEU A 39 3.05 -10.02 0.46
N SER A 40 4.21 -10.31 1.05
CA SER A 40 4.61 -11.69 1.34
C SER A 40 3.77 -12.26 2.49
N LYS A 41 3.76 -13.59 2.61
CA LYS A 41 3.05 -14.28 3.69
C LYS A 41 3.54 -13.84 5.06
N GLU A 42 4.85 -13.70 5.24
CA GLU A 42 5.48 -13.33 6.50
C GLU A 42 5.05 -11.92 6.96
N VAL A 43 5.01 -10.96 6.02
CA VAL A 43 4.55 -9.60 6.32
C VAL A 43 3.05 -9.58 6.62
N ALA A 44 2.26 -10.33 5.84
CA ALA A 44 0.83 -10.45 6.05
C ALA A 44 0.48 -11.05 7.42
N ASP A 45 1.18 -12.12 7.82
CA ASP A 45 1.01 -12.77 9.12
C ASP A 45 1.32 -11.79 10.27
N ILE A 46 2.36 -10.96 10.14
CA ILE A 46 2.68 -9.92 11.12
C ILE A 46 1.56 -8.87 11.19
N LEU A 47 1.17 -8.31 10.04
CA LEU A 47 0.16 -7.25 9.98
C LEU A 47 -1.19 -7.71 10.54
N ALA A 48 -1.65 -8.91 10.17
CA ALA A 48 -2.91 -9.47 10.62
C ALA A 48 -2.99 -9.61 12.16
N ASN A 49 -1.86 -9.91 12.80
CA ASN A 49 -1.75 -10.16 14.24
C ASN A 49 -1.36 -8.93 15.07
N LEU A 50 -1.20 -7.75 14.45
CA LEU A 50 -0.93 -6.53 15.21
C LEU A 50 -2.06 -6.21 16.19
N THR A 51 -1.70 -5.93 17.44
CA THR A 51 -2.63 -5.29 18.38
C THR A 51 -2.88 -3.83 17.97
N SER A 52 -3.98 -3.24 18.46
CA SER A 52 -4.27 -1.82 18.21
C SER A 52 -3.14 -0.90 18.71
N ALA A 53 -2.52 -1.21 19.84
CA ALA A 53 -1.40 -0.44 20.37
C ALA A 53 -0.16 -0.53 19.46
N GLN A 54 0.15 -1.73 18.93
CA GLN A 54 1.25 -1.89 17.98
C GLN A 54 0.96 -1.20 16.65
N ALA A 55 -0.28 -1.23 16.15
CA ALA A 55 -0.68 -0.54 14.93
C ALA A 55 -0.46 0.98 15.03
N VAL A 56 -0.88 1.60 16.13
CA VAL A 56 -0.63 3.03 16.41
C VAL A 56 0.87 3.33 16.49
N LYS A 57 1.63 2.47 17.18
CA LYS A 57 3.10 2.62 17.27
C LYS A 57 3.78 2.53 15.90
N PHE A 58 3.34 1.62 15.05
CA PHE A 58 3.87 1.45 13.69
C PHE A 58 3.49 2.65 12.80
N ALA A 59 2.27 3.15 12.93
CA ALA A 59 1.79 4.31 12.21
C ALA A 59 2.53 5.61 12.56
N ALA A 60 3.07 5.71 13.77
CA ALA A 60 3.82 6.87 14.24
C ALA A 60 5.14 7.14 13.49
N SER A 61 5.56 6.23 12.60
CA SER A 61 6.68 6.43 11.67
C SER A 61 6.54 7.73 10.87
N ASN A 62 7.66 8.43 10.68
CA ASN A 62 7.73 9.63 9.82
C ASN A 62 7.85 9.28 8.32
N HIS A 63 7.86 8.00 7.97
CA HIS A 63 7.85 7.51 6.59
C HIS A 63 6.51 6.88 6.26
N LEU A 64 6.05 7.06 5.02
CA LEU A 64 4.89 6.34 4.52
C LEU A 64 5.19 4.84 4.48
N LEU A 65 4.29 4.05 5.06
CA LEU A 65 4.37 2.59 5.05
C LEU A 65 3.85 2.00 3.73
N CYS A 66 2.97 2.73 3.04
CA CYS A 66 2.48 2.37 1.73
C CYS A 66 3.23 3.15 0.65
N SER A 67 3.58 2.46 -0.44
CA SER A 67 4.19 3.07 -1.61
C SER A 67 3.16 3.26 -2.71
N PHE A 68 3.39 4.27 -3.55
CA PHE A 68 2.61 4.45 -4.77
C PHE A 68 3.00 3.34 -5.76
N ARG A 69 2.06 2.43 -6.04
CA ARG A 69 2.32 1.24 -6.86
C ARG A 69 2.49 1.53 -8.36
N PHE A 70 2.11 2.73 -8.81
CA PHE A 70 2.20 3.12 -10.21
C PHE A 70 3.42 4.02 -10.45
N ASN A 71 4.62 3.50 -10.24
CA ASN A 71 5.87 4.26 -10.42
C ASN A 71 6.47 4.16 -11.84
N ASP A 72 5.80 3.48 -12.77
CA ASP A 72 6.20 3.41 -14.18
C ASP A 72 5.51 4.54 -14.97
N HIS A 73 6.32 5.43 -15.56
CA HIS A 73 5.84 6.56 -16.36
C HIS A 73 5.01 6.14 -17.57
N ALA A 74 5.38 5.06 -18.26
CA ALA A 74 4.64 4.56 -19.42
C ALA A 74 3.28 4.00 -18.98
N MET A 75 3.23 3.29 -17.86
CA MET A 75 1.96 2.81 -17.28
C MET A 75 1.06 3.98 -16.85
N LEU A 76 1.61 4.97 -16.14
CA LEU A 76 0.85 6.13 -15.68
C LEU A 76 0.37 7.01 -16.85
N SER A 77 1.19 7.14 -17.89
CA SER A 77 0.83 7.83 -19.14
C SER A 77 -0.28 7.10 -19.90
N ALA A 78 -0.31 5.77 -19.88
CA ALA A 78 -1.35 4.98 -20.53
C ALA A 78 -2.69 5.11 -19.79
N LEU A 79 -2.69 5.09 -18.45
CA LEU A 79 -3.89 5.24 -17.63
C LEU A 79 -4.51 6.64 -17.70
N THR A 80 -3.72 7.67 -17.99
CA THR A 80 -4.18 9.07 -18.06
C THR A 80 -4.62 9.49 -19.47
N LYS A 81 -4.25 8.73 -20.52
CA LYS A 81 -4.60 9.00 -21.93
C LYS A 81 -5.70 8.05 -22.41
N SER A 82 -6.96 8.42 -22.12
CA SER A 82 -8.25 7.84 -22.59
C SER A 82 -8.87 6.71 -21.74
N PRO A 83 -10.18 6.80 -21.40
CA PRO A 83 -10.89 5.77 -20.63
C PRO A 83 -11.05 4.43 -21.37
N TYR A 84 -10.89 4.41 -22.70
CA TYR A 84 -11.03 3.22 -23.55
C TYR A 84 -9.80 2.29 -23.52
N ARG A 85 -8.70 2.68 -22.85
CA ARG A 85 -7.51 1.82 -22.67
C ARG A 85 -7.23 1.51 -21.20
N ALA A 86 -8.04 2.02 -20.28
CA ALA A 86 -7.89 1.80 -18.86
C ALA A 86 -8.18 0.33 -18.48
N ASP A 87 -9.09 -0.32 -19.20
CA ASP A 87 -9.41 -1.75 -19.11
C ASP A 87 -8.25 -2.65 -19.57
N VAL A 88 -7.63 -2.36 -20.72
CA VAL A 88 -6.46 -3.10 -21.23
C VAL A 88 -5.23 -2.83 -20.35
N ALA A 89 -5.02 -1.59 -19.91
CA ALA A 89 -3.95 -1.26 -18.97
C ALA A 89 -4.18 -1.86 -17.57
N ALA A 90 -5.44 -2.01 -17.12
CA ALA A 90 -5.78 -2.68 -15.86
C ALA A 90 -5.44 -4.19 -15.90
N GLN A 91 -5.63 -4.85 -17.04
CA GLN A 91 -5.27 -6.27 -17.22
C GLN A 91 -3.76 -6.50 -17.21
N HIS A 92 -2.97 -5.61 -17.84
CA HIS A 92 -1.50 -5.69 -17.79
C HIS A 92 -0.91 -5.26 -16.45
N SER A 93 -1.51 -4.27 -15.78
CA SER A 93 -1.07 -3.84 -14.46
C SER A 93 -1.35 -4.90 -13.39
N ALA A 94 -2.47 -5.63 -13.44
CA ALA A 94 -2.71 -6.76 -12.52
C ALA A 94 -1.60 -7.82 -12.57
N ALA A 95 -1.05 -8.10 -13.76
CA ALA A 95 0.07 -9.03 -13.92
C ALA A 95 1.42 -8.45 -13.43
N SER A 96 1.66 -7.15 -13.61
CA SER A 96 2.90 -6.48 -13.19
C SER A 96 2.88 -5.98 -11.74
N MET A 97 1.71 -6.00 -11.09
CA MET A 97 1.47 -5.64 -9.69
C MET A 97 1.65 -6.83 -8.73
N ALA A 98 2.02 -8.01 -9.24
CA ALA A 98 2.60 -9.07 -8.42
C ALA A 98 3.77 -8.49 -7.60
N PRO A 99 3.98 -8.92 -6.35
CA PRO A 99 4.92 -8.28 -5.43
C PRO A 99 6.31 -8.17 -6.06
N GLN A 100 6.67 -6.96 -6.47
CA GLN A 100 8.04 -6.61 -6.79
C GLN A 100 8.81 -6.65 -5.48
N GLN A 101 9.93 -7.35 -5.50
CA GLN A 101 10.76 -7.70 -4.35
C GLN A 101 10.85 -6.53 -3.36
N ALA A 102 10.59 -6.83 -2.08
CA ALA A 102 10.57 -5.87 -0.99
C ALA A 102 11.80 -4.96 -1.05
N VAL A 103 11.57 -3.65 -1.19
CA VAL A 103 12.62 -2.65 -1.12
C VAL A 103 13.31 -2.80 0.23
N GLN A 104 14.59 -3.15 0.20
CA GLN A 104 15.40 -3.33 1.39
C GLN A 104 15.65 -1.95 1.98
N PHE A 105 15.04 -1.65 3.12
CA PHE A 105 15.34 -0.45 3.88
C PHE A 105 16.71 -0.66 4.53
N ALA A 106 17.71 0.09 4.07
CA ALA A 106 19.04 0.20 4.67
C ALA A 106 19.05 1.21 5.82
#